data_AF-A0AAU1LE02-F1
#
_entry.id   AF-A0AAU1LE02-F1
#
_cell.length_a   1.000
_cell.length_b   1.000
_cell.length_c   1.000
_cell.angle_alpha   90.00
_cell.angle_beta   90.00
_cell.angle_gamma   90.00
#
_symmetry.space_group_name_H-M   'P 1'
#
loop_
_entity.id
_entity.type
_entity.pdbx_description
1 polymer ?
#
loop_
_entity_poly.entity_id
_entity_poly.type
_entity_poly.pdbx_seq_one_letter_code
_entity_poly.pdbx_strand_id
1 'polypeptide(L)'
;MRRGPVRPATDAAAATSAFADVAVPAVGPAEAPPARQQLRTEFAFELPRGYVDDMGTVHREGVMRLATARDELIPLQDMRVQQNPAYLSVVLLGRVITQLGTVAHMHDGVVENMFASDLAFLQDFYRQVNAEGHTRAGVSCPHCEQPFEVELGGSRLGES
;
A
#
# COMPACT_ATOMS: atom_id res chain seq x y z
N MET A 1 56.51 20.74 49.35
CA MET A 1 55.25 21.46 49.00
C MET A 1 55.65 22.86 48.55
N ARG A 2 55.88 23.07 47.24
CA ARG A 2 54.94 23.62 46.24
C ARG A 2 54.43 25.04 46.56
N ARG A 3 55.04 26.06 45.95
CA ARG A 3 54.42 27.02 45.00
C ARG A 3 55.39 28.18 44.72
N GLY A 4 56.06 28.13 43.56
CA GLY A 4 56.67 29.32 42.96
C GLY A 4 55.62 30.09 42.15
N PRO A 5 55.76 31.42 41.99
CA PRO A 5 54.80 32.24 41.26
C PRO A 5 54.92 32.00 39.75
N VAL A 6 53.77 31.75 39.11
CA VAL A 6 53.63 31.59 37.66
C VAL A 6 53.58 32.98 37.01
N ARG A 7 54.36 33.16 35.94
CA ARG A 7 54.45 34.38 35.11
C ARG A 7 53.12 34.65 34.39
N PRO A 8 52.77 35.93 34.12
CA PRO A 8 51.65 36.23 33.23
C PRO A 8 52.02 35.92 31.77
N ALA A 9 51.08 35.31 31.05
CA ALA A 9 51.17 34.99 29.64
C ALA A 9 50.70 36.17 28.78
N THR A 10 51.59 36.57 27.89
CA THR A 10 51.42 37.04 26.51
C THR A 10 50.10 37.69 26.08
N ASP A 11 50.24 38.96 25.71
CA ASP A 11 49.33 39.75 24.88
C ASP A 11 49.22 39.10 23.47
N ALA A 12 48.00 38.73 23.07
CA ALA A 12 47.71 38.12 21.78
C ALA A 12 46.99 39.14 20.89
N ALA A 13 47.76 39.80 20.03
CA ALA A 13 47.25 40.49 18.86
C ALA A 13 47.02 39.48 17.72
N ALA A 14 45.77 39.38 17.22
CA ALA A 14 45.36 38.84 15.91
C ALA A 14 43.83 38.67 15.94
N ALA A 15 43.02 38.88 14.90
CA ALA A 15 43.21 39.37 13.54
C ALA A 15 41.80 39.79 13.08
N THR A 16 41.70 40.92 12.39
CA THR A 16 40.47 41.38 11.76
C THR A 16 40.10 40.43 10.62
N SER A 17 38.99 39.71 10.70
CA SER A 17 38.54 38.87 9.59
C SER A 17 37.82 39.73 8.56
N ALA A 18 38.49 39.98 7.43
CA ALA A 18 37.84 40.48 6.22
C ALA A 18 37.20 39.29 5.48
N PHE A 19 35.93 39.02 5.76
CA PHE A 19 35.11 38.19 4.87
C PHE A 19 34.56 39.12 3.80
N ALA A 20 35.14 39.03 2.61
CA ALA A 20 34.65 39.70 1.42
C ALA A 20 33.25 39.16 1.05
N ASP A 21 32.33 40.07 0.76
CA ASP A 21 30.99 39.80 0.24
C ASP A 21 31.04 38.90 -0.99
N VAL A 22 30.58 37.65 -0.85
CA VAL A 22 30.26 36.78 -1.99
C VAL A 22 28.83 37.05 -2.38
N ALA A 23 28.64 37.67 -3.55
CA ALA A 23 27.32 37.93 -4.12
C ALA A 23 26.58 36.61 -4.39
N VAL A 24 25.41 36.45 -3.77
CA VAL A 24 24.52 35.30 -3.99
C VAL A 24 23.85 35.46 -5.37
N PRO A 25 23.95 34.46 -6.27
CA PRO A 25 23.28 34.55 -7.56
C PRO A 25 21.76 34.54 -7.38
N ALA A 26 21.07 35.40 -8.12
CA ALA A 26 19.62 35.51 -8.10
C ALA A 26 18.98 34.21 -8.60
N VAL A 27 18.16 33.59 -7.75
CA VAL A 27 17.33 32.43 -8.08
C VAL A 27 16.29 32.85 -9.12
N GLY A 28 16.33 32.23 -10.30
CA GLY A 28 15.32 32.42 -11.34
C GLY A 28 13.92 31.97 -10.88
N PRO A 29 12.85 32.33 -11.59
CA PRO A 29 11.49 32.03 -11.18
C PRO A 29 11.33 30.52 -10.95
N ALA A 30 10.87 30.17 -9.75
CA ALA A 30 10.67 28.79 -9.34
C ALA A 30 9.72 28.08 -10.31
N GLU A 31 10.21 27.00 -10.90
CA GLU A 31 9.43 26.08 -11.71
C GLU A 31 8.24 25.55 -10.87
N ALA A 32 7.05 25.57 -11.45
CA ALA A 32 5.83 25.16 -10.77
C ALA A 32 5.98 23.71 -10.25
N PRO A 33 5.52 23.41 -9.02
CA PRO A 33 5.64 22.07 -8.47
C PRO A 33 4.94 21.05 -9.39
N PRO A 34 5.51 19.84 -9.58
CA PRO A 34 4.90 18.81 -10.41
C PRO A 34 3.47 18.55 -9.92
N ALA A 35 2.54 18.44 -10.87
CA ALA A 35 1.15 18.14 -10.57
C ALA A 35 1.10 16.88 -9.68
N ARG A 36 0.51 17.01 -8.49
CA ARG A 36 0.30 15.90 -7.57
C ARG A 36 -0.59 14.87 -8.25
N GLN A 37 0.01 13.83 -8.80
CA GLN A 37 -0.73 12.69 -9.34
C GLN A 37 -1.50 12.09 -8.16
N GLN A 38 -2.83 12.19 -8.19
CA GLN A 38 -3.67 11.73 -7.09
C GLN A 38 -3.48 10.22 -6.94
N LEU A 39 -3.04 9.78 -5.76
CA LEU A 39 -2.86 8.36 -5.46
C LEU A 39 -4.23 7.69 -5.48
N ARG A 40 -4.42 6.71 -6.35
CA ARG A 40 -5.60 5.85 -6.33
C ARG A 40 -5.43 4.83 -5.21
N THR A 41 -6.28 4.91 -4.20
CA THR A 41 -6.22 4.05 -3.01
C THR A 41 -7.30 2.98 -2.98
N GLU A 42 -8.25 3.01 -3.92
CA GLU A 42 -9.41 2.10 -3.97
C GLU A 42 -9.60 1.50 -5.36
N PHE A 43 -9.95 0.21 -5.36
CA PHE A 43 -10.04 -0.62 -6.54
C PHE A 43 -11.30 -1.47 -6.47
N ALA A 44 -12.14 -1.35 -7.51
CA ALA A 44 -13.35 -2.15 -7.63
C ALA A 44 -13.01 -3.56 -8.13
N PHE A 45 -13.77 -4.54 -7.68
CA PHE A 45 -13.70 -5.93 -8.11
C PHE A 45 -15.10 -6.52 -8.27
N GLU A 46 -15.20 -7.62 -9.02
CA GLU A 46 -16.41 -8.45 -9.11
C GLU A 46 -16.04 -9.89 -8.77
N LEU A 47 -16.74 -10.49 -7.80
CA LEU A 47 -16.53 -11.89 -7.43
C LEU A 47 -17.03 -12.83 -8.55
N PRO A 48 -16.21 -13.83 -8.97
CA PRO A 48 -16.59 -14.80 -9.99
C PRO A 48 -17.92 -15.53 -9.74
N ARG A 49 -18.22 -15.91 -8.48
CA ARG A 49 -19.51 -16.52 -8.10
C ARG A 49 -20.36 -15.56 -7.28
N GLY A 50 -19.78 -14.98 -6.23
CA GLY A 50 -20.44 -14.05 -5.32
C GLY A 50 -20.59 -14.63 -3.91
N TYR A 51 -20.65 -13.74 -2.92
CA TYR A 51 -20.96 -14.06 -1.54
C TYR A 51 -22.48 -14.15 -1.35
N VAL A 52 -22.97 -15.19 -0.69
CA VAL A 52 -24.39 -15.34 -0.36
C VAL A 52 -24.56 -15.02 1.11
N ASP A 53 -25.37 -14.01 1.43
CA ASP A 53 -25.67 -13.65 2.81
C ASP A 53 -26.76 -14.52 3.44
N ASP A 54 -27.03 -14.28 4.72
CA ASP A 54 -28.03 -15.02 5.50
C ASP A 54 -29.47 -14.86 4.95
N MET A 55 -29.72 -13.81 4.17
CA MET A 55 -31.01 -13.55 3.51
C MET A 55 -31.10 -14.20 2.12
N GLY A 56 -30.04 -14.88 1.67
CA GLY A 56 -29.95 -15.48 0.35
C GLY A 56 -29.60 -14.48 -0.77
N THR A 57 -29.22 -13.25 -0.43
CA THR A 57 -28.83 -12.23 -1.41
C THR A 57 -27.41 -12.52 -1.88
N VAL A 58 -27.19 -12.44 -3.20
CA VAL A 58 -25.86 -12.63 -3.80
C VAL A 58 -25.18 -11.28 -4.01
N HIS A 59 -24.00 -11.11 -3.41
CA HIS A 59 -23.16 -9.92 -3.52
C HIS A 59 -21.93 -10.24 -4.37
N ARG A 60 -21.72 -9.48 -5.44
CA ARG A 60 -20.61 -9.69 -6.38
C ARG A 60 -19.67 -8.50 -6.47
N GLU A 61 -20.25 -7.31 -6.57
CA GLU A 61 -19.48 -6.08 -6.72
C GLU A 61 -18.93 -5.65 -5.36
N GLY A 62 -17.64 -5.31 -5.33
CA GLY A 62 -16.99 -4.83 -4.12
C GLY A 62 -15.87 -3.85 -4.39
N VAL A 63 -15.36 -3.27 -3.32
CA VAL A 63 -14.24 -2.32 -3.33
C VAL A 63 -13.20 -2.77 -2.32
N MET A 64 -11.95 -2.77 -2.74
CA MET A 64 -10.79 -3.01 -1.90
C MET A 64 -9.90 -1.76 -1.88
N ARG A 65 -9.43 -1.38 -0.70
CA ARG A 65 -8.41 -0.33 -0.55
C ARG A 65 -7.00 -0.90 -0.51
N LEU A 66 -6.01 -0.06 -0.78
CA LEU A 66 -4.62 -0.38 -0.46
C LEU A 66 -4.48 -0.72 1.03
N ALA A 67 -3.71 -1.76 1.30
CA ALA A 67 -3.32 -2.13 2.65
C ALA A 67 -2.30 -1.12 3.19
N THR A 68 -2.45 -0.84 4.47
CA THR A 68 -1.44 -0.14 5.24
C THR A 68 -0.53 -1.13 5.94
N ALA A 69 0.65 -0.70 6.39
CA ALA A 69 1.50 -1.53 7.24
C ALA A 69 0.76 -2.05 8.49
N ARG A 70 -0.25 -1.32 8.97
CA ARG A 70 -1.09 -1.75 10.10
C ARG A 70 -1.97 -2.95 9.74
N ASP A 71 -2.46 -3.01 8.52
CA ASP A 71 -3.28 -4.13 8.03
C ASP A 71 -2.45 -5.41 7.87
N GLU A 72 -1.15 -5.28 7.60
CA GLU A 72 -0.21 -6.41 7.50
C GLU A 72 0.25 -6.92 8.87
N LEU A 73 0.51 -6.01 9.81
CA LEU A 73 1.13 -6.35 11.09
C LEU A 73 0.15 -6.81 12.16
N ILE A 74 -1.05 -6.20 12.24
CA ILE A 74 -2.00 -6.54 13.31
C ILE A 74 -2.50 -7.99 13.22
N PRO A 75 -2.86 -8.53 12.03
CA PRO A 75 -3.34 -9.91 11.93
C PRO A 75 -2.37 -10.97 12.45
N LEU A 76 -1.05 -10.70 12.45
CA LEU A 76 -0.04 -11.61 12.97
C LEU A 76 -0.17 -11.86 14.49
N GLN A 77 -0.90 -11.00 15.20
CA GLN A 77 -1.18 -11.15 16.62
C GLN A 77 -2.46 -11.96 16.89
N ASP A 78 -3.29 -12.23 15.87
CA ASP A 78 -4.50 -13.03 16.02
C ASP A 78 -4.14 -14.49 16.34
N MET A 79 -4.73 -15.04 17.42
CA MET A 79 -4.46 -16.42 17.86
C MET A 79 -4.80 -17.45 16.79
N ARG A 80 -5.83 -17.21 15.96
CA ARG A 80 -6.22 -18.10 14.86
C ARG A 80 -5.14 -18.12 13.77
N VAL A 81 -4.52 -16.97 13.49
CA VAL A 81 -3.41 -16.86 12.54
C VAL A 81 -2.15 -17.53 13.07
N GLN A 82 -1.85 -17.37 14.37
CA GLN A 82 -0.71 -18.05 15.00
C GLN A 82 -0.86 -19.58 14.98
N GLN A 83 -2.08 -20.08 15.17
CA GLN A 83 -2.39 -21.51 15.09
C GLN A 83 -2.42 -22.03 13.65
N ASN A 84 -2.87 -21.21 12.71
CA ASN A 84 -2.98 -21.55 11.30
C ASN A 84 -2.59 -20.34 10.42
N PRO A 85 -1.34 -20.28 9.93
CA PRO A 85 -0.87 -19.19 9.08
C PRO A 85 -1.69 -18.97 7.81
N ALA A 86 -2.38 -20.00 7.29
CA ALA A 86 -3.24 -19.85 6.12
C ALA A 86 -4.43 -18.88 6.36
N TYR A 87 -4.81 -18.69 7.62
CA TYR A 87 -5.90 -17.81 8.03
C TYR A 87 -5.55 -16.32 7.96
N LEU A 88 -4.26 -15.97 7.81
CA LEU A 88 -3.82 -14.59 7.63
C LEU A 88 -4.56 -13.90 6.49
N SER A 89 -4.70 -14.59 5.35
CA SER A 89 -5.36 -14.06 4.16
C SER A 89 -6.81 -13.65 4.43
N VAL A 90 -7.55 -14.44 5.23
CA VAL A 90 -8.94 -14.19 5.58
C VAL A 90 -9.07 -12.93 6.43
N VAL A 91 -8.27 -12.83 7.50
CA VAL A 91 -8.28 -11.68 8.42
C VAL A 91 -7.85 -10.40 7.70
N LEU A 92 -6.85 -10.51 6.83
CA LEU A 92 -6.36 -9.40 6.04
C LEU A 92 -7.44 -8.91 5.07
N LEU A 93 -8.05 -9.80 4.29
CA LEU A 93 -9.09 -9.45 3.32
C LEU A 93 -10.29 -8.79 4.00
N GLY A 94 -10.70 -9.27 5.17
CA GLY A 94 -11.76 -8.66 5.96
C GLY A 94 -11.48 -7.21 6.42
N ARG A 95 -10.21 -6.77 6.42
CA ARG A 95 -9.79 -5.40 6.78
C ARG A 95 -9.70 -4.44 5.59
N VAL A 96 -9.38 -4.97 4.42
CA VAL A 96 -9.06 -4.15 3.23
C VAL A 96 -10.22 -4.08 2.24
N ILE A 97 -11.18 -5.00 2.30
CA ILE A 97 -12.45 -4.86 1.58
C ILE A 97 -13.29 -3.81 2.32
N THR A 98 -13.61 -2.71 1.64
CA THR A 98 -14.37 -1.59 2.20
C THR A 98 -15.86 -1.67 1.86
N GLN A 99 -16.22 -2.38 0.80
CA GLN A 99 -17.60 -2.59 0.38
C GLN A 99 -17.75 -3.95 -0.32
N LEU A 100 -18.88 -4.61 -0.09
CA LEU A 100 -19.31 -5.78 -0.85
C LEU A 100 -20.85 -5.74 -0.97
N GLY A 101 -21.35 -5.40 -2.15
CA GLY A 101 -22.79 -5.23 -2.40
C GLY A 101 -23.47 -4.36 -1.34
N THR A 102 -24.46 -4.95 -0.66
CA THR A 102 -25.21 -4.29 0.43
C THR A 102 -24.88 -4.85 1.82
N VAL A 103 -23.77 -5.58 1.96
CA VAL A 103 -23.28 -6.08 3.25
C VAL A 103 -22.98 -4.90 4.17
N ALA A 104 -23.68 -4.83 5.30
CA ALA A 104 -23.63 -3.67 6.20
C ALA A 104 -22.28 -3.51 6.91
N HIS A 105 -21.65 -4.63 7.29
CA HIS A 105 -20.38 -4.63 8.01
C HIS A 105 -19.45 -5.69 7.45
N MET A 106 -18.33 -5.24 6.88
CA MET A 106 -17.29 -6.16 6.42
C MET A 106 -16.43 -6.62 7.59
N HIS A 107 -16.20 -7.94 7.69
CA HIS A 107 -15.32 -8.57 8.66
C HIS A 107 -14.81 -9.92 8.12
N ASP A 108 -13.88 -10.54 8.83
CA ASP A 108 -13.28 -11.85 8.48
C ASP A 108 -14.33 -12.96 8.29
N GLY A 109 -15.34 -13.03 9.16
CA GLY A 109 -16.44 -13.99 9.02
C GLY A 109 -17.22 -13.91 7.69
N VAL A 110 -17.27 -12.75 7.02
CA VAL A 110 -17.86 -12.66 5.67
C VAL A 110 -16.97 -13.39 4.66
N VAL A 111 -15.65 -13.18 4.77
CA VAL A 111 -14.65 -13.81 3.89
C VAL A 111 -14.59 -15.32 4.10
N GLU A 112 -14.73 -15.79 5.34
CA GLU A 112 -14.78 -17.22 5.69
C GLU A 112 -15.92 -17.98 4.99
N ASN A 113 -17.04 -17.29 4.77
CA ASN A 113 -18.24 -17.87 4.20
C ASN A 113 -18.29 -17.72 2.66
N MET A 114 -17.21 -17.25 2.02
CA MET A 114 -17.12 -17.19 0.57
C MET A 114 -16.77 -18.56 -0.05
N PHE A 115 -17.11 -18.74 -1.32
CA PHE A 115 -16.60 -19.89 -2.07
C PHE A 115 -15.07 -19.83 -2.19
N ALA A 116 -14.43 -21.00 -2.17
CA ALA A 116 -12.97 -21.09 -2.33
C ALA A 116 -12.44 -20.40 -3.61
N SER A 117 -13.22 -20.40 -4.70
CA SER A 117 -12.86 -19.68 -5.93
C SER A 117 -12.86 -18.16 -5.77
N ASP A 118 -13.81 -17.61 -5.01
CA ASP A 118 -13.90 -16.18 -4.76
C ASP A 118 -12.81 -15.72 -3.79
N LEU A 119 -12.50 -16.55 -2.77
CA LEU A 119 -11.38 -16.31 -1.87
C LEU A 119 -10.05 -16.29 -2.65
N ALA A 120 -9.82 -17.25 -3.56
CA ALA A 120 -8.62 -17.28 -4.39
C ALA A 120 -8.53 -16.02 -5.27
N PHE A 121 -9.62 -15.63 -5.93
CA PHE A 121 -9.69 -14.40 -6.72
C PHE A 121 -9.32 -13.15 -5.88
N LEU A 122 -9.88 -13.02 -4.67
CA LEU A 122 -9.58 -11.88 -3.80
C LEU A 122 -8.12 -11.87 -3.33
N GLN A 123 -7.51 -13.04 -3.10
CA GLN A 123 -6.09 -13.14 -2.77
C GLN A 123 -5.20 -12.69 -3.93
N ASP A 124 -5.53 -13.08 -5.17
CA ASP A 124 -4.83 -12.60 -6.37
C ASP A 124 -4.99 -11.09 -6.54
N PHE A 125 -6.22 -10.59 -6.43
CA PHE A 125 -6.53 -9.17 -6.53
C PHE A 125 -5.78 -8.35 -5.49
N TYR A 126 -5.74 -8.82 -4.24
CA TYR A 126 -4.99 -8.19 -3.16
C TYR A 126 -3.50 -8.04 -3.48
N ARG A 127 -2.86 -9.14 -3.93
CA ARG A 127 -1.45 -9.14 -4.32
C ARG A 127 -1.20 -8.13 -5.42
N GLN A 128 -2.05 -8.15 -6.45
CA GLN A 128 -1.94 -7.26 -7.61
C GLN A 128 -1.96 -5.78 -7.21
N VAL A 129 -3.01 -5.36 -6.49
CA VAL A 129 -3.19 -3.93 -6.18
C VAL A 129 -2.14 -3.40 -5.19
N ASN A 130 -1.65 -4.24 -4.26
CA ASN A 130 -0.66 -3.82 -3.26
C ASN A 130 0.80 -3.96 -3.71
N ALA A 131 1.08 -4.78 -4.74
CA ALA A 131 2.40 -4.85 -5.34
C ALA A 131 2.60 -3.80 -6.44
N GLU A 132 1.60 -3.60 -7.29
CA GLU A 132 1.74 -2.85 -8.55
C GLU A 132 0.95 -1.52 -8.55
N GLY A 133 0.04 -1.31 -7.60
CA GLY A 133 -0.75 -0.08 -7.50
C GLY A 133 -1.82 0.09 -8.58
N HIS A 134 -2.08 -0.96 -9.35
CA HIS A 134 -3.12 -1.02 -10.38
C HIS A 134 -3.77 -2.40 -10.45
N THR A 135 -4.87 -2.50 -11.17
CA THR A 135 -5.68 -3.72 -11.35
C THR A 135 -5.35 -4.52 -12.60
N ARG A 136 -4.34 -4.08 -13.38
CA ARG A 136 -3.86 -4.81 -14.56
C ARG A 136 -2.86 -5.89 -14.15
N ALA A 137 -3.11 -7.13 -14.52
CA ALA A 137 -2.16 -8.22 -14.33
C ALA A 137 -1.45 -8.56 -15.64
N GLY A 138 -0.13 -8.68 -15.60
CA GLY A 138 0.65 -9.27 -16.68
C GLY A 138 0.46 -10.78 -16.70
N VAL A 139 -0.03 -11.32 -17.80
CA VAL A 139 -0.21 -12.76 -18.01
C VAL A 139 0.55 -13.20 -19.26
N SER A 140 1.27 -14.32 -19.16
CA SER A 140 1.92 -14.94 -20.32
C SER A 140 1.05 -16.05 -20.87
N CYS A 141 0.76 -16.01 -22.17
CA CYS A 141 0.03 -17.08 -22.85
C CYS A 141 0.85 -18.37 -22.84
N PRO A 142 0.35 -19.51 -22.31
CA PRO A 142 1.10 -20.77 -22.28
C PRO A 142 1.27 -21.43 -23.66
N HIS A 143 0.58 -20.93 -24.69
CA HIS A 143 0.62 -21.51 -26.04
C HIS A 143 1.65 -20.82 -26.96
N CYS A 144 1.82 -19.50 -26.82
CA CYS A 144 2.70 -18.72 -27.70
C CYS A 144 3.69 -17.82 -26.95
N GLU A 145 3.69 -17.88 -25.61
CA GLU A 145 4.58 -17.15 -24.71
C GLU A 145 4.54 -15.62 -24.85
N GLN A 146 3.56 -15.08 -25.60
CA GLN A 146 3.36 -13.64 -25.71
C GLN A 146 2.74 -13.12 -24.40
N PRO A 147 3.33 -12.08 -23.78
CA PRO A 147 2.74 -11.42 -22.63
C PRO A 147 1.56 -10.53 -23.08
N PHE A 148 0.52 -10.48 -22.26
CA PHE A 148 -0.59 -9.54 -22.42
C PHE A 148 -1.07 -9.04 -21.04
N GLU A 149 -1.72 -7.87 -21.02
CA GLU A 149 -2.31 -7.32 -19.80
C GLU A 149 -3.80 -7.66 -19.73
N VAL A 150 -4.27 -8.12 -18.57
CA VAL A 150 -5.70 -8.31 -18.29
C VAL A 150 -6.13 -7.39 -17.15
N GLU A 151 -7.32 -6.81 -17.28
CA GLU A 151 -7.94 -6.03 -16.22
C GLU A 151 -8.66 -6.97 -15.27
N LEU A 152 -8.18 -7.08 -14.02
CA LEU A 152 -8.82 -7.92 -13.00
C LEU A 152 -10.08 -7.25 -12.39
N GLY A 153 -10.21 -5.93 -12.57
CA GLY A 153 -11.35 -5.13 -12.12
C GLY A 153 -12.53 -5.21 -13.08
N GLY A 154 -13.24 -6.36 -13.09
CA GLY A 154 -14.61 -6.48 -13.59
C GLY A 154 -14.92 -5.83 -14.94
N SER A 155 -14.64 -6.53 -16.04
CA SER A 155 -15.52 -6.55 -17.22
C SER A 155 -15.15 -7.73 -18.13
N ARG A 156 -16.17 -8.45 -18.58
CA ARG A 156 -16.09 -9.60 -19.49
C ARG A 156 -15.17 -9.27 -20.68
N LEU A 157 -14.04 -9.98 -20.80
CA LEU A 157 -13.25 -10.04 -22.02
C LEU A 157 -13.45 -11.45 -22.62
N GLY A 158 -14.21 -11.53 -23.71
CA GLY A 158 -14.28 -12.73 -24.54
C GLY A 158 -15.68 -13.19 -24.94
N GLU A 159 -16.46 -12.33 -25.60
CA GLU A 159 -17.50 -12.79 -26.53
C GLU A 159 -16.95 -12.60 -27.95
N SER A 160 -16.57 -13.70 -28.60
CA SER A 160 -16.30 -13.79 -30.04
C SER A 160 -17.01 -15.01 -30.59
#